data_AF-A0A962U8A8-F1
#
_entry.id   AF-A0A962U8A8-F1
#
_cell.length_a   1.000
_cell.length_b   1.000
_cell.length_c   1.000
_cell.angle_alpha   90.00
_cell.angle_beta   90.00
_cell.angle_gamma   90.00
#
_symmetry.space_group_name_H-M   'P 1'
#
loop_
_entity.id
_entity.type
_entity.pdbx_description
1 polymer ?
#
loop_
_entity_poly.entity_id
_entity_poly.type
_entity_poly.pdbx_seq_one_letter_code
_entity_poly.pdbx_strand_id
1 'polypeptide(L)'
;MADTENAYLTTRELAALLRIKERKVYDLAASGQIPCSRAMGKLLFPRKAIEAWIAGESINPDAVTPKSRPPVFLGSYEPLLEWALRESGCGLATLLDGSLDGLRRFVANEGVAAGLHVYDAADDSWNVRAVGEALRDAPVVLIEFAWRERGLIVAPGKARAFPDAAALRGHRVVPRQAGAGSQVLLEQLIAKSAVGRDEVDWAATARTESDAALAVLEGKAEAALGLRAMAEQLRLGFVPL
;
A
#
# COMPACT_ATOMS: atom_id res chain seq x y z
N MET A 1 22.95 24.57 2.87
CA MET A 1 23.66 25.22 1.75
C MET A 1 23.87 24.17 0.68
N ALA A 2 23.31 24.39 -0.50
CA ALA A 2 23.29 23.44 -1.60
C ALA A 2 24.73 23.17 -2.09
N ASP A 3 25.19 21.93 -1.94
CA ASP A 3 26.41 21.48 -2.59
C ASP A 3 26.09 21.36 -4.08
N THR A 4 26.50 22.36 -4.85
CA THR A 4 26.40 22.31 -6.31
C THR A 4 27.56 21.46 -6.78
N GLU A 5 27.50 20.16 -6.50
CA GLU A 5 28.49 19.20 -6.96
C GLU A 5 28.57 19.28 -8.49
N ASN A 6 29.79 19.48 -8.99
CA ASN A 6 30.09 19.59 -10.41
C ASN A 6 29.32 18.55 -11.22
N ALA A 7 28.34 19.03 -12.01
CA ALA A 7 27.46 18.18 -12.82
C ALA A 7 28.23 17.32 -13.85
N TYR A 8 29.46 17.75 -14.18
CA TYR A 8 30.36 17.08 -15.10
C TYR A 8 31.74 16.93 -14.46
N LEU A 9 32.36 15.76 -14.64
CA LEU A 9 33.75 15.49 -14.32
C LEU A 9 34.62 15.80 -15.54
N THR A 10 35.82 16.31 -15.28
CA THR A 10 36.92 16.34 -16.23
C THR A 10 37.61 14.98 -16.32
N THR A 11 38.43 14.76 -17.35
CA THR A 11 39.24 13.54 -17.48
C THR A 11 40.07 13.24 -16.23
N ARG A 12 40.67 14.28 -15.62
CA ARG A 12 41.48 14.16 -14.41
C ARG A 12 40.65 13.74 -13.21
N GLU A 13 39.47 14.33 -13.03
CA GLU A 13 38.58 14.00 -11.91
C GLU A 13 38.02 12.57 -12.04
N LEU A 14 37.66 12.15 -13.25
CA LEU A 14 37.22 10.77 -13.49
C LEU A 14 38.36 9.76 -13.28
N ALA A 15 39.58 10.09 -13.74
CA ALA A 15 40.76 9.26 -13.51
C ALA A 15 41.05 9.08 -12.01
N ALA A 16 40.94 10.16 -11.24
CA ALA A 16 41.08 10.11 -9.78
C ALA A 16 39.96 9.28 -9.11
N LEU A 17 38.71 9.44 -9.54
CA LEU A 17 37.56 8.69 -9.04
C LEU A 17 37.72 7.17 -9.24
N LEU A 18 38.11 6.77 -10.45
CA LEU A 18 38.30 5.36 -10.81
C LEU A 18 39.66 4.80 -10.42
N ARG A 19 40.57 5.64 -9.91
CA ARG A 19 41.97 5.30 -9.58
C ARG A 19 42.72 4.70 -10.77
N ILE A 20 42.54 5.27 -11.97
CA ILE A 20 43.21 4.87 -13.21
C ILE A 20 44.01 6.03 -13.81
N LYS A 21 44.88 5.75 -14.78
CA LYS A 21 45.61 6.79 -15.53
C LYS A 21 44.68 7.52 -16.50
N GLU A 22 44.85 8.83 -16.68
CA GLU A 22 44.04 9.63 -17.64
C GLU A 22 44.04 9.04 -19.06
N ARG A 23 45.17 8.46 -19.51
CA ARG A 23 45.24 7.75 -20.80
C ARG A 23 44.18 6.65 -20.91
N LYS A 24 43.93 5.89 -19.85
CA LYS A 24 42.93 4.82 -19.85
C LYS A 24 41.51 5.39 -19.92
N VAL A 25 41.27 6.56 -19.32
CA VAL A 25 39.98 7.28 -19.47
C VAL A 25 39.76 7.68 -20.93
N TYR A 26 40.79 8.18 -21.63
CA TYR A 26 40.70 8.47 -23.06
C TYR A 26 40.41 7.22 -23.89
N ASP A 27 41.09 6.09 -23.62
CA ASP A 27 40.86 4.83 -24.34
C ASP A 27 39.42 4.33 -24.16
N LEU A 28 38.87 4.42 -22.94
CA LEU A 28 37.49 4.05 -22.62
C LEU A 28 36.48 4.97 -23.31
N ALA A 29 36.73 6.28 -23.33
CA ALA A 29 35.87 7.23 -24.01
C ALA A 29 35.89 7.02 -25.54
N ALA A 30 37.08 6.79 -26.12
CA ALA A 30 37.25 6.56 -27.56
C ALA A 30 36.61 5.25 -28.03
N SER A 31 36.58 4.22 -27.16
CA SER A 31 35.93 2.94 -27.43
C SER A 31 34.44 2.90 -27.07
N GLY A 32 33.87 4.01 -26.57
CA GLY A 32 32.46 4.10 -26.20
C GLY A 32 32.06 3.30 -24.95
N GLN A 33 33.03 2.89 -24.13
CA GLN A 33 32.79 2.06 -22.93
C GLN A 33 32.35 2.86 -21.71
N ILE A 34 32.49 4.20 -21.74
CA ILE A 34 32.06 5.08 -20.66
C ILE A 34 31.19 6.24 -21.19
N PRO A 35 30.16 6.68 -20.44
CA PRO A 35 29.38 7.85 -20.80
C PRO A 35 30.23 9.11 -20.89
N CYS A 36 30.29 9.75 -22.05
CA CYS A 36 31.04 10.99 -22.25
C CYS A 36 30.32 11.94 -23.19
N SER A 37 30.53 13.24 -22.97
CA SER A 37 30.07 14.34 -23.80
C SER A 37 31.28 15.13 -24.29
N ARG A 38 31.23 15.62 -25.54
CA ARG A 38 32.28 16.49 -26.09
C ARG A 38 31.76 17.91 -26.19
N ALA A 39 32.37 18.83 -25.45
CA ALA A 39 32.05 20.26 -25.50
C ALA A 39 33.33 21.05 -25.73
N MET A 40 33.34 21.93 -26.74
CA MET A 40 34.49 22.79 -27.07
C MET A 40 35.82 22.03 -27.16
N GLY A 41 35.81 20.84 -27.75
CA GLY A 41 37.00 19.99 -27.91
C GLY A 41 37.49 19.27 -26.65
N LYS A 42 36.82 19.46 -25.50
CA LYS A 42 37.11 18.75 -24.25
C LYS A 42 36.12 17.62 -24.00
N LEU A 43 36.60 16.53 -23.40
CA LEU A 43 35.74 15.48 -22.87
C LEU A 43 35.22 15.89 -21.49
N LEU A 44 33.91 15.75 -21.31
CA LEU A 44 33.20 15.97 -20.07
C LEU A 44 32.39 14.70 -19.76
N PHE A 45 32.36 14.31 -18.49
CA PHE A 45 31.72 13.07 -18.06
C PHE A 45 30.58 13.41 -17.10
N PRO A 46 29.31 13.27 -17.50
CA PRO A 46 28.18 13.58 -16.62
C PRO A 46 28.24 12.70 -15.37
N ARG A 47 28.32 13.30 -14.18
CA ARG A 47 28.57 12.58 -12.91
C ARG A 47 27.55 11.46 -12.70
N LYS A 48 26.25 11.77 -12.82
CA LYS A 48 25.16 10.79 -12.66
C LYS A 48 25.26 9.61 -13.65
N ALA A 49 25.71 9.88 -14.87
CA ALA A 49 25.86 8.82 -15.88
C ALA A 49 27.05 7.91 -15.57
N ILE A 50 28.16 8.48 -15.08
CA ILE A 50 29.31 7.70 -14.60
C ILE A 50 28.93 6.87 -13.37
N GLU A 51 28.23 7.44 -12.40
CA GLU A 51 27.78 6.71 -11.20
C GLU A 51 26.87 5.53 -11.57
N ALA A 52 25.91 5.74 -12.48
CA ALA A 52 25.06 4.68 -13.00
C ALA A 52 25.86 3.61 -13.77
N TRP A 53 26.88 4.01 -14.54
CA TRP A 53 27.76 3.07 -15.24
C TRP A 53 28.58 2.21 -14.26
N ILE A 54 29.17 2.80 -13.21
CA ILE A 54 29.89 2.06 -12.17
C ILE A 54 28.95 1.09 -11.44
N ALA A 55 27.72 1.52 -11.15
CA ALA A 55 26.71 0.65 -10.55
C ALA A 55 26.30 -0.51 -11.49
N GLY A 56 26.25 -0.28 -12.81
CA GLY A 56 25.93 -1.29 -13.81
C GLY A 56 27.05 -2.32 -14.06
N GLU A 57 28.31 -1.91 -13.94
CA GLU A 57 29.50 -2.79 -14.02
C GLU A 57 29.79 -3.52 -12.69
N SER A 58 28.99 -3.26 -11.65
CA SER A 58 29.15 -3.94 -10.37
C SER A 58 28.76 -5.41 -10.51
N ILE A 59 29.62 -6.30 -9.99
CA ILE A 59 29.38 -7.75 -9.95
C ILE A 59 28.08 -8.09 -9.17
N ASN A 60 27.67 -7.19 -8.26
CA ASN A 60 26.39 -7.21 -7.55
C ASN A 60 25.58 -5.92 -7.85
N PRO A 61 24.93 -5.82 -9.02
CA PRO A 61 24.20 -4.59 -9.40
C PRO A 61 22.99 -4.32 -8.49
N ASP A 62 22.38 -5.37 -7.93
CA ASP A 62 21.29 -5.26 -6.94
C ASP A 62 21.74 -4.73 -5.57
N ALA A 63 23.05 -4.65 -5.28
CA ALA A 63 23.57 -4.17 -4.01
C ALA A 63 23.77 -2.64 -3.96
N VAL A 64 23.84 -1.97 -5.12
CA VAL A 64 24.29 -0.55 -5.22
C VAL A 64 23.16 0.40 -5.62
N THR A 65 22.12 -0.09 -6.30
CA THR A 65 20.96 0.73 -6.66
C THR A 65 19.70 0.25 -5.94
N PRO A 66 19.14 1.02 -4.99
CA PRO A 66 17.82 0.72 -4.47
C PRO A 66 16.85 0.74 -5.65
N LYS A 67 16.18 -0.39 -5.91
CA LYS A 67 15.10 -0.44 -6.91
C LYS A 67 14.07 0.61 -6.51
N SER A 68 13.95 1.66 -7.31
CA SER A 68 12.93 2.69 -7.11
C SER A 68 11.56 2.02 -7.13
N ARG A 69 10.80 2.22 -6.07
CA ARG A 69 9.42 1.71 -5.98
C ARG A 69 8.59 2.36 -7.09
N PRO A 70 7.81 1.60 -7.86
CA PRO A 70 6.93 2.20 -8.86
C PRO A 70 5.87 3.08 -8.16
N PRO A 71 5.36 4.14 -8.83
CA PRO A 71 4.41 5.10 -8.23
C PRO A 71 3.01 4.49 -8.10
N VAL A 72 2.90 3.48 -7.24
CA VAL A 72 1.69 2.70 -6.99
C VAL A 72 1.38 2.74 -5.49
N PHE A 73 0.14 3.09 -5.17
CA PHE A 73 -0.44 2.93 -3.84
C PHE A 73 -1.10 1.56 -3.74
N LEU A 74 -0.70 0.76 -2.75
CA LEU A 74 -1.07 -0.65 -2.63
C LEU A 74 -2.07 -0.91 -1.51
N GLY A 75 -2.89 -1.96 -1.67
CA GLY A 75 -3.65 -2.53 -0.58
C GLY A 75 -4.79 -1.67 -0.06
N SER A 76 -5.57 -2.28 0.83
CA SER A 76 -6.72 -1.74 1.57
C SER A 76 -7.58 -0.73 0.82
N TYR A 77 -8.78 -1.15 0.44
CA TYR A 77 -9.81 -0.23 0.01
C TYR A 77 -10.29 0.66 1.17
N GLU A 78 -10.01 1.96 1.12
CA GLU A 78 -10.51 2.97 2.06
C GLU A 78 -11.05 4.17 1.25
N PRO A 79 -12.38 4.47 1.33
CA PRO A 79 -13.01 5.46 0.46
C PRO A 79 -12.46 6.88 0.58
N LEU A 80 -12.12 7.35 1.78
CA LEU A 80 -11.57 8.69 2.00
C LEU A 80 -10.16 8.80 1.42
N LEU A 81 -9.33 7.77 1.58
CA LEU A 81 -7.97 7.72 1.05
C LEU A 81 -7.97 7.61 -0.48
N GLU A 82 -8.85 6.77 -1.04
CA GLU A 82 -9.03 6.67 -2.49
C GLU A 82 -9.43 8.02 -3.09
N TRP A 83 -10.39 8.70 -2.45
CA TRP A 83 -10.79 10.06 -2.84
C TRP A 83 -9.62 11.04 -2.73
N ALA A 84 -8.89 11.04 -1.60
CA ALA A 84 -7.77 11.95 -1.36
C ALA A 84 -6.63 11.77 -2.38
N LEU A 85 -6.29 10.52 -2.73
CA LEU A 85 -5.26 10.21 -3.74
C LEU A 85 -5.65 10.76 -5.12
N ARG A 86 -6.94 10.70 -5.48
CA ARG A 86 -7.46 11.24 -6.74
C ARG A 86 -7.49 12.77 -6.72
N GLU A 87 -8.04 13.35 -5.66
CA GLU A 87 -8.20 14.80 -5.52
C GLU A 87 -6.85 15.52 -5.46
N SER A 88 -5.82 14.89 -4.87
CA SER A 88 -4.51 15.51 -4.76
C SER A 88 -3.77 15.65 -6.10
N GLY A 89 -4.22 14.97 -7.16
CA GLY A 89 -3.51 14.93 -8.44
C GLY A 89 -2.10 14.34 -8.36
N CYS A 90 -1.82 13.46 -7.39
CA CYS A 90 -0.45 12.96 -7.13
C CYS A 90 0.11 12.05 -8.22
N GLY A 91 -0.74 11.57 -9.13
CA GLY A 91 -0.34 10.68 -10.23
C GLY A 91 -0.02 9.25 -9.81
N LEU A 92 -0.31 8.86 -8.57
CA LEU A 92 -0.15 7.47 -8.12
C LEU A 92 -1.23 6.57 -8.72
N ALA A 93 -0.82 5.44 -9.31
CA ALA A 93 -1.76 4.38 -9.63
C ALA A 93 -2.22 3.68 -8.35
N THR A 94 -3.47 3.22 -8.29
CA THR A 94 -3.99 2.49 -7.13
C THR A 94 -4.19 1.01 -7.46
N LEU A 95 -3.66 0.14 -6.60
CA LEU A 95 -3.87 -1.31 -6.64
C LEU A 95 -4.43 -1.74 -5.28
N LEU A 96 -5.74 -1.50 -5.11
CA LEU A 96 -6.44 -1.68 -3.84
C LEU A 96 -7.07 -3.08 -3.76
N ASP A 97 -6.71 -3.83 -2.73
CA ASP A 97 -7.37 -5.09 -2.33
C ASP A 97 -7.33 -5.21 -0.79
N GLY A 98 -6.99 -6.38 -0.23
CA GLY A 98 -6.82 -6.56 1.21
C GLY A 98 -5.58 -5.86 1.78
N SER A 99 -5.63 -5.49 3.07
CA SER A 99 -4.49 -4.87 3.77
C SER A 99 -3.25 -5.77 3.84
N LEU A 100 -3.45 -7.08 4.05
CA LEU A 100 -2.34 -8.05 4.10
C LEU A 100 -1.69 -8.26 2.73
N ASP A 101 -2.46 -8.25 1.64
CA ASP A 101 -1.91 -8.30 0.28
C ASP A 101 -1.12 -7.02 -0.04
N GLY A 102 -1.65 -5.86 0.34
CA GLY A 102 -0.93 -4.58 0.25
C GLY A 102 0.42 -4.59 0.93
N LEU A 103 0.46 -5.07 2.18
CA LEU A 103 1.70 -5.21 2.95
C LEU A 103 2.69 -6.16 2.25
N ARG A 104 2.22 -7.32 1.79
CA ARG A 104 3.05 -8.30 1.07
C ARG A 104 3.67 -7.71 -0.20
N ARG A 105 2.87 -7.00 -1.00
CA ARG A 105 3.34 -6.32 -2.22
C ARG A 105 4.31 -5.17 -1.92
N PHE A 106 4.07 -4.46 -0.83
CA PHE A 106 4.96 -3.41 -0.37
C PHE A 106 6.32 -3.97 0.07
N VAL A 107 6.35 -5.13 0.75
CA VAL A 107 7.59 -5.88 1.03
C VAL A 107 8.29 -6.30 -0.27
N ALA A 108 7.51 -6.72 -1.28
CA ALA A 108 8.01 -7.07 -2.61
C ALA A 108 8.42 -5.86 -3.49
N ASN A 109 8.44 -4.65 -2.94
CA ASN A 109 8.85 -3.42 -3.62
C ASN A 109 7.97 -3.03 -4.82
N GLU A 110 6.69 -3.45 -4.83
CA GLU A 110 5.72 -3.24 -5.93
C GLU A 110 5.02 -1.86 -5.87
N GLY A 111 5.33 -1.01 -4.90
CA GLY A 111 4.67 0.29 -4.74
C GLY A 111 5.31 1.17 -3.68
N VAL A 112 4.96 2.46 -3.69
CA VAL A 112 5.56 3.51 -2.82
C VAL A 112 4.91 3.62 -1.45
N ALA A 113 3.65 3.18 -1.32
CA ALA A 113 2.90 3.21 -0.06
C ALA A 113 1.87 2.07 -0.04
N ALA A 114 1.42 1.69 1.15
CA ALA A 114 0.35 0.73 1.33
C ALA A 114 -0.65 1.16 2.39
N GLY A 115 -1.95 1.06 2.09
CA GLY A 115 -3.03 1.25 3.05
C GLY A 115 -3.22 0.01 3.91
N LEU A 116 -3.41 0.18 5.21
CA LEU A 116 -3.47 -0.92 6.19
C LEU A 116 -4.58 -0.73 7.23
N HIS A 117 -5.36 -1.79 7.47
CA HIS A 117 -6.30 -1.92 8.59
C HIS A 117 -6.27 -3.34 9.15
N VAL A 118 -5.12 -3.78 9.62
CA VAL A 118 -4.93 -5.11 10.22
C VAL A 118 -5.10 -5.00 11.72
N TYR A 119 -6.12 -5.66 12.27
CA TYR A 119 -6.34 -5.74 13.71
C TYR A 119 -5.47 -6.81 14.34
N ASP A 120 -4.90 -6.53 15.50
CA ASP A 120 -4.35 -7.55 16.39
C ASP A 120 -5.16 -7.59 17.70
N ALA A 121 -5.73 -8.76 17.99
CA ALA A 121 -6.50 -9.01 19.21
C ALA A 121 -5.62 -9.22 20.45
N ALA A 122 -4.32 -9.51 20.29
CA ALA A 122 -3.41 -9.78 21.40
C ALA A 122 -3.06 -8.51 22.20
N ASP A 123 -2.98 -7.37 21.53
CA ASP A 123 -2.64 -6.07 22.14
C ASP A 123 -3.64 -4.95 21.83
N ASP A 124 -4.80 -5.30 21.23
CA ASP A 124 -5.87 -4.39 20.84
C ASP A 124 -5.36 -3.22 19.96
N SER A 125 -4.43 -3.53 19.05
CA SER A 125 -3.78 -2.54 18.20
C SER A 125 -4.10 -2.73 16.72
N TRP A 126 -3.67 -1.75 15.92
CA TRP A 126 -3.82 -1.77 14.48
C TRP A 126 -2.45 -1.62 13.82
N ASN A 127 -2.17 -2.48 12.83
CA ASN A 127 -1.04 -2.43 11.91
C ASN A 127 0.36 -2.64 12.52
N VAL A 128 0.61 -2.20 13.76
CA VAL A 128 1.95 -2.13 14.38
C VAL A 128 2.66 -3.48 14.34
N ARG A 129 2.03 -4.55 14.84
CA ARG A 129 2.64 -5.88 14.83
C ARG A 129 2.86 -6.41 13.41
N ALA A 130 1.84 -6.33 12.55
CA ALA A 130 1.94 -6.82 11.18
C ALA A 130 3.09 -6.14 10.41
N VAL A 131 3.24 -4.82 10.57
CA VAL A 131 4.35 -4.06 9.98
C VAL A 131 5.69 -4.43 10.65
N GLY A 132 5.73 -4.53 11.98
CA GLY A 132 6.95 -4.89 12.71
C GLY A 132 7.47 -6.30 12.41
N GLU A 133 6.59 -7.25 12.11
CA GLU A 133 6.96 -8.59 11.67
C GLU A 133 7.43 -8.61 10.21
N ALA A 134 6.79 -7.83 9.33
CA ALA A 134 7.08 -7.83 7.89
C ALA A 134 8.25 -6.93 7.47
N LEU A 135 8.53 -5.84 8.20
CA LEU A 135 9.40 -4.74 7.77
C LEU A 135 10.37 -4.27 8.87
N ARG A 136 10.71 -5.14 9.83
CA ARG A 136 11.54 -4.82 11.02
C ARG A 136 12.78 -3.98 10.72
N ASP A 137 13.53 -4.36 9.68
CA ASP A 137 14.82 -3.75 9.33
C ASP A 137 14.72 -2.84 8.09
N ALA A 138 13.51 -2.57 7.60
CA ALA A 138 13.29 -1.73 6.44
C ALA A 138 13.15 -0.25 6.83
N PRO A 139 13.67 0.69 6.03
CA PRO A 139 13.54 2.13 6.27
C PRO A 139 12.13 2.62 5.91
N VAL A 140 11.15 2.26 6.72
CA VAL A 140 9.73 2.55 6.51
C VAL A 140 9.16 3.33 7.68
N VAL A 141 8.10 4.09 7.42
CA VAL A 141 7.33 4.79 8.45
C VAL A 141 5.89 4.33 8.39
N LEU A 142 5.27 4.18 9.56
CA LEU A 142 3.84 3.96 9.69
C LEU A 142 3.19 5.29 10.04
N ILE A 143 2.22 5.72 9.22
CA ILE A 143 1.53 7.01 9.38
C ILE A 143 0.05 6.72 9.67
N GLU A 144 -0.46 7.27 10.77
CA GLU A 144 -1.90 7.29 11.02
C GLU A 144 -2.55 8.33 10.11
N PHE A 145 -3.49 7.89 9.27
CA PHE A 145 -4.19 8.75 8.32
C PHE A 145 -5.53 9.27 8.86
N ALA A 146 -6.37 8.35 9.35
CA ALA A 146 -7.72 8.68 9.80
C ALA A 146 -8.26 7.61 10.77
N TRP A 147 -9.18 8.06 11.63
CA TRP A 147 -10.03 7.19 12.45
C TRP A 147 -11.34 6.94 11.72
N ARG A 148 -11.87 5.72 11.87
CA ARG A 148 -13.09 5.29 11.21
C ARG A 148 -13.94 4.46 12.16
N GLU A 149 -15.25 4.68 12.09
CA GLU A 149 -16.21 3.92 12.88
C GLU A 149 -16.76 2.76 12.06
N ARG A 150 -16.73 1.58 12.67
CA ARG A 150 -17.17 0.32 12.07
C ARG A 150 -18.35 -0.24 12.83
N GLY A 151 -19.15 -1.00 12.11
CA GLY A 151 -20.39 -1.53 12.64
C GLY A 151 -21.16 -2.30 11.59
N LEU A 152 -22.37 -2.70 11.96
CA LEU A 152 -23.30 -3.35 11.05
C LEU A 152 -24.04 -2.29 10.24
N ILE A 153 -23.88 -2.35 8.94
CA ILE A 153 -24.73 -1.67 7.96
C ILE A 153 -25.96 -2.54 7.76
N VAL A 154 -27.16 -1.98 7.95
CA VAL A 154 -28.43 -2.69 7.87
C VAL A 154 -29.46 -1.86 7.09
N ALA A 155 -30.56 -2.47 6.65
CA ALA A 155 -31.62 -1.72 5.98
C ALA A 155 -32.19 -0.58 6.88
N PRO A 156 -32.71 0.52 6.28
CA PRO A 156 -33.24 1.65 7.04
C PRO A 156 -34.30 1.21 8.07
N GLY A 157 -34.18 1.69 9.30
CA GLY A 157 -35.09 1.34 10.40
C GLY A 157 -34.87 -0.05 11.01
N LYS A 158 -33.91 -0.85 10.54
CA LYS A 158 -33.62 -2.20 11.07
C LYS A 158 -32.54 -2.26 12.14
N ALA A 159 -31.93 -1.14 12.53
CA ALA A 159 -30.87 -1.09 13.55
C ALA A 159 -31.23 -1.82 14.86
N ARG A 160 -32.50 -1.73 15.31
CA ARG A 160 -32.96 -2.41 16.54
C ARG A 160 -32.95 -3.94 16.46
N ALA A 161 -32.98 -4.51 15.25
CA ALA A 161 -32.89 -5.96 15.05
C ALA A 161 -31.46 -6.48 15.18
N PHE A 162 -30.46 -5.59 15.14
CA PHE A 162 -29.04 -5.94 15.13
C PHE A 162 -28.25 -5.23 16.25
N PRO A 163 -28.62 -5.39 17.54
CA PRO A 163 -27.97 -4.67 18.64
C PRO A 163 -26.48 -4.97 18.80
N ASP A 164 -26.03 -6.14 18.36
CA ASP A 164 -24.65 -6.62 18.44
C ASP A 164 -24.36 -7.70 17.37
N ALA A 165 -23.16 -8.27 17.39
CA ALA A 165 -22.77 -9.35 16.48
C ALA A 165 -23.52 -10.68 16.73
N ALA A 166 -24.11 -10.90 17.91
CA ALA A 166 -24.89 -12.11 18.20
C ALA A 166 -26.18 -12.15 17.38
N ALA A 167 -26.73 -10.98 17.08
CA ALA A 167 -27.91 -10.81 16.24
C ALA A 167 -27.70 -11.21 14.77
N LEU A 168 -26.49 -11.57 14.35
CA LEU A 168 -26.26 -12.12 13.01
C LEU A 168 -26.72 -13.58 12.87
N ARG A 169 -26.97 -14.28 13.98
CA ARG A 169 -27.53 -15.63 13.98
C ARG A 169 -28.84 -15.68 13.22
N GLY A 170 -28.90 -16.53 12.20
CA GLY A 170 -30.08 -16.76 11.36
C GLY A 170 -30.39 -15.65 10.36
N HIS A 171 -29.58 -14.59 10.28
CA HIS A 171 -29.75 -13.49 9.33
C HIS A 171 -28.82 -13.63 8.13
N ARG A 172 -29.25 -13.08 7.00
CA ARG A 172 -28.44 -13.05 5.78
C ARG A 172 -27.41 -11.92 5.85
N VAL A 173 -26.12 -12.27 5.82
CA VAL A 173 -24.99 -11.35 5.97
C VAL A 173 -24.11 -11.37 4.72
N VAL A 174 -23.62 -10.20 4.30
CA VAL A 174 -22.66 -10.10 3.19
C VAL A 174 -21.24 -10.39 3.71
N PRO A 175 -20.56 -11.46 3.24
CA PRO A 175 -19.15 -11.67 3.54
C PRO A 175 -18.25 -10.80 2.66
N ARG A 176 -17.05 -10.51 3.16
CA ARG A 176 -15.95 -9.90 2.39
C ARG A 176 -14.99 -11.00 1.90
N GLN A 177 -14.14 -10.69 0.92
CA GLN A 177 -13.15 -11.65 0.43
C GLN A 177 -12.19 -12.12 1.54
N ALA A 178 -11.66 -13.34 1.41
CA ALA A 178 -10.66 -13.86 2.33
C ALA A 178 -9.44 -12.90 2.40
N GLY A 179 -8.97 -12.62 3.62
CA GLY A 179 -7.88 -11.67 3.87
C GLY A 179 -8.30 -10.19 3.93
N ALA A 180 -9.58 -9.86 3.71
CA ALA A 180 -10.10 -8.54 4.03
C ALA A 180 -10.10 -8.32 5.56
N GLY A 181 -9.57 -7.18 6.02
CA GLY A 181 -9.53 -6.86 7.44
C GLY A 181 -10.92 -6.82 8.09
N SER A 182 -11.95 -6.40 7.35
CA SER A 182 -13.35 -6.46 7.79
C SER A 182 -13.86 -7.90 7.94
N GLN A 183 -13.45 -8.85 7.08
CA GLN A 183 -13.85 -10.25 7.24
C GLN A 183 -13.25 -10.85 8.52
N VAL A 184 -11.96 -10.60 8.76
CA VAL A 184 -11.26 -11.09 9.96
C VAL A 184 -11.92 -10.54 11.22
N LEU A 185 -12.24 -9.24 11.23
CA LEU A 185 -12.92 -8.62 12.35
C LEU A 185 -14.33 -9.21 12.56
N LEU A 186 -15.12 -9.40 11.50
CA LEU A 186 -16.44 -10.01 11.59
C LEU A 186 -16.39 -11.41 12.21
N GLU A 187 -15.44 -12.24 11.77
CA GLU A 187 -15.23 -13.59 12.29
C GLU A 187 -14.87 -13.60 13.77
N GLN A 188 -14.05 -12.65 14.21
CA GLN A 188 -13.74 -12.48 15.64
C GLN A 188 -14.94 -12.01 16.45
N LEU A 189 -15.74 -11.08 15.92
CA LEU A 189 -16.93 -10.55 16.58
C LEU A 189 -17.99 -11.65 16.78
N ILE A 190 -18.30 -12.44 15.76
CA ILE A 190 -19.26 -13.55 15.88
C ILE A 190 -18.75 -14.65 16.83
N ALA A 191 -17.44 -14.95 16.79
CA ALA A 191 -16.85 -15.92 17.70
C ALA A 191 -16.91 -15.45 19.16
N LYS A 192 -16.63 -14.16 19.44
CA LYS A 192 -16.78 -13.56 20.77
C LYS A 192 -18.23 -13.60 21.26
N SER A 193 -19.20 -13.52 20.36
CA SER A 193 -20.63 -13.63 20.64
C SER A 193 -21.15 -15.07 20.71
N ALA A 194 -20.28 -16.08 20.66
CA ALA A 194 -20.64 -17.50 20.62
C ALA A 194 -21.64 -17.84 19.49
N VAL A 195 -21.46 -17.22 18.33
CA VAL A 195 -22.18 -17.53 17.09
C VAL A 195 -21.25 -18.31 16.17
N GLY A 196 -21.66 -19.53 15.82
CA GLY A 196 -21.00 -20.36 14.82
C GLY A 196 -21.12 -19.78 13.41
N ARG A 197 -20.12 -20.01 12.56
CA ARG A 197 -20.15 -19.55 11.16
C ARG A 197 -21.32 -20.15 10.38
N ASP A 198 -21.68 -21.38 10.70
CA ASP A 198 -22.81 -22.15 10.16
C ASP A 198 -24.18 -21.67 10.65
N GLU A 199 -24.21 -20.85 11.71
CA GLU A 199 -25.43 -20.21 12.21
C GLU A 199 -25.77 -18.90 11.48
N VAL A 200 -24.92 -18.44 10.55
CA VAL A 200 -25.12 -17.21 9.75
C VAL A 200 -25.40 -17.59 8.30
N ASP A 201 -26.44 -17.00 7.69
CA ASP A 201 -26.71 -17.18 6.26
C ASP A 201 -25.80 -16.25 5.45
N TRP A 202 -24.89 -16.79 4.65
CA TRP A 202 -23.90 -15.98 3.92
C TRP A 202 -24.36 -15.69 2.49
N ALA A 203 -24.49 -14.40 2.16
CA ALA A 203 -24.77 -13.95 0.80
C ALA A 203 -23.53 -14.07 -0.12
N ALA A 204 -23.66 -13.57 -1.36
CA ALA A 204 -22.53 -13.49 -2.29
C ALA A 204 -21.43 -12.56 -1.74
N THR A 205 -20.17 -12.96 -1.92
CA THR A 205 -19.00 -12.21 -1.45
C THR A 205 -18.87 -10.86 -2.13
N ALA A 206 -18.79 -9.80 -1.34
CA ALA A 206 -18.47 -8.44 -1.78
C ALA A 206 -16.95 -8.25 -1.88
N ARG A 207 -16.47 -7.47 -2.88
CA ARG A 207 -15.03 -7.16 -3.05
C ARG A 207 -14.62 -5.80 -2.51
N THR A 208 -15.53 -4.83 -2.48
CA THR A 208 -15.32 -3.50 -1.86
C THR A 208 -16.29 -3.23 -0.70
N GLU A 209 -15.95 -2.29 0.19
CA GLU A 209 -16.86 -1.83 1.26
C GLU A 209 -18.17 -1.29 0.67
N SER A 210 -18.07 -0.60 -0.48
CA SER A 210 -19.20 -0.10 -1.26
C SER A 210 -20.10 -1.24 -1.74
N ASP A 211 -19.53 -2.32 -2.29
CA ASP A 211 -20.32 -3.49 -2.74
C ASP A 211 -21.09 -4.14 -1.59
N ALA A 212 -20.49 -4.20 -0.40
CA ALA A 212 -21.13 -4.78 0.78
C ALA A 212 -22.32 -3.94 1.24
N ALA A 213 -22.16 -2.61 1.28
CA ALA A 213 -23.23 -1.69 1.63
C ALA A 213 -24.35 -1.66 0.55
N LEU A 214 -23.98 -1.73 -0.74
CA LEU A 214 -24.94 -1.82 -1.84
C LEU A 214 -25.75 -3.11 -1.80
N ALA A 215 -25.14 -4.24 -1.44
CA ALA A 215 -25.86 -5.51 -1.30
C ALA A 215 -26.96 -5.44 -0.21
N VAL A 216 -26.72 -4.71 0.87
CA VAL A 216 -27.75 -4.42 1.90
C VAL A 216 -28.82 -3.49 1.34
N LEU A 217 -28.43 -2.42 0.65
CA LEU A 217 -29.37 -1.47 0.01
C LEU A 217 -30.32 -2.17 -0.98
N GLU A 218 -29.79 -3.10 -1.76
CA GLU A 218 -30.53 -3.86 -2.78
C GLU A 218 -31.36 -5.02 -2.18
N GLY A 219 -31.30 -5.23 -0.86
CA GLY A 219 -32.04 -6.31 -0.19
C GLY A 219 -31.48 -7.71 -0.48
N LYS A 220 -30.24 -7.82 -0.99
CA LYS A 220 -29.56 -9.11 -1.19
C LYS A 220 -29.12 -9.75 0.12
N ALA A 221 -28.96 -8.93 1.17
CA ALA A 221 -28.64 -9.33 2.53
C ALA A 221 -29.27 -8.34 3.52
N GLU A 222 -29.34 -8.74 4.80
CA GLU A 222 -29.93 -7.97 5.88
C GLU A 222 -28.89 -7.13 6.64
N ALA A 223 -27.64 -7.60 6.68
CA ALA A 223 -26.53 -6.91 7.33
C ALA A 223 -25.20 -7.09 6.58
N ALA A 224 -24.30 -6.14 6.77
CA ALA A 224 -22.89 -6.25 6.39
C ALA A 224 -22.03 -5.52 7.42
N LEU A 225 -20.85 -6.06 7.75
CA LEU A 225 -19.87 -5.26 8.48
C LEU A 225 -19.31 -4.19 7.54
N GLY A 226 -19.32 -2.93 7.95
CA GLY A 226 -18.78 -1.84 7.15
C GLY A 226 -18.61 -0.54 7.93
N LEU A 227 -18.46 0.56 7.19
CA LEU A 227 -18.18 1.89 7.73
C LEU A 227 -19.46 2.71 7.93
N ARG A 228 -19.52 3.50 9.01
CA ARG A 228 -20.60 4.47 9.23
C ARG A 228 -20.79 5.41 8.04
N ALA A 229 -19.68 5.90 7.47
CA ALA A 229 -19.70 6.79 6.32
C ALA A 229 -20.45 6.19 5.11
N MET A 230 -20.30 4.88 4.87
CA MET A 230 -21.01 4.20 3.78
C MET A 230 -22.50 4.03 4.08
N ALA A 231 -22.84 3.70 5.33
CA ALA A 231 -24.24 3.62 5.75
C ALA A 231 -24.94 4.99 5.59
N GLU A 232 -24.30 6.07 6.04
CA GLU A 232 -24.85 7.42 5.94
C GLU A 232 -24.99 7.89 4.49
N GLN A 233 -23.97 7.67 3.65
CA GLN A 233 -24.00 8.01 2.24
C GLN A 233 -25.14 7.31 1.49
N LEU A 234 -25.45 6.06 1.84
CA LEU A 234 -26.52 5.27 1.25
C LEU A 234 -27.85 5.37 2.02
N ARG A 235 -27.92 6.20 3.08
CA ARG A 235 -29.09 6.36 3.96
C ARG A 235 -29.58 5.04 4.58
N LEU A 236 -28.65 4.13 4.86
CA LEU A 236 -28.87 2.86 5.52
C LEU A 236 -28.83 3.04 7.05
N GLY A 237 -29.31 2.02 7.77
CA GLY A 237 -29.11 1.93 9.21
C GLY A 237 -27.67 1.54 9.54
N PHE A 238 -27.19 1.99 10.70
CA PHE A 238 -25.86 1.65 11.20
C PHE A 238 -25.92 1.30 12.69
N VAL A 239 -25.25 0.23 13.09
CA VAL A 239 -25.06 -0.16 14.49
C VAL A 239 -23.57 -0.27 14.80
N PRO A 240 -23.01 0.59 15.66
CA PRO A 240 -21.59 0.53 16.01
C PRO A 240 -21.26 -0.75 16.77
N LEU A 241 -20.08 -1.33 16.52
CA LEU A 241 -19.55 -2.53 17.17
C LEU A 241 -18.15 -2.30 17.74
#